data_AF-A0A1F9IN20-F1
#
_entry.id   AF-A0A1F9IN20-F1
#
_cell.length_a   1.000
_cell.length_b   1.000
_cell.length_c   1.000
_cell.angle_alpha   90.00
_cell.angle_beta   90.00
_cell.angle_gamma   90.00
#
_symmetry.space_group_name_H-M   'P 1'
#
loop_
_entity.id
_entity.type
_entity.pdbx_description
1 polymer ?
#
loop_
_entity_poly.entity_id
_entity_poly.type
_entity_poly.pdbx_seq_one_letter_code
_entity_poly.pdbx_strand_id
1 'polypeptide(L)'
;MNFIKGFFMLFLVLLLPAAVFAVDAPAITGVFKEVPGVMFKYDGKTVEVMEFLSFYCDHCYAFEKAASVIKGNFPKKIKWRIMPVYWGSGSSKPGEAYMLAEEAGKGEQMKKALFNANFIEKKDIGNLAVLESIGMNLGLGFDFSRRLRSGEKTAEAQRVLQMARAYGVEGTPTFIIAGNLFTSPEPFGDNTDALRDNIITIIKSIIGGKGAKAQ
;
A
#
# COMPACT_ATOMS: atom_id res chain seq x y z
N MET A 1 -55.44 -36.74 55.32
CA MET A 1 -54.85 -35.44 54.95
C MET A 1 -53.37 -35.70 54.60
N ASN A 2 -53.11 -36.20 53.39
CA ASN A 2 -52.43 -35.52 52.26
C ASN A 2 -50.91 -35.82 52.26
N PHE A 3 -50.44 -36.87 51.57
CA PHE A 3 -49.95 -36.90 50.16
C PHE A 3 -48.94 -35.79 49.80
N ILE A 4 -47.64 -36.12 49.78
CA ILE A 4 -46.64 -35.43 48.94
C ILE A 4 -45.68 -36.49 48.37
N LYS A 5 -45.81 -36.76 47.08
CA LYS A 5 -44.91 -37.60 46.26
C LYS A 5 -43.74 -36.71 45.81
N GLY A 6 -42.51 -37.07 46.18
CA GLY A 6 -41.30 -36.41 45.70
C GLY A 6 -40.98 -36.83 44.26
N PHE A 7 -41.11 -35.90 43.31
CA PHE A 7 -40.75 -36.10 41.91
C PHE A 7 -39.34 -35.54 41.69
N PHE A 8 -38.35 -36.42 41.65
CA PHE A 8 -36.94 -36.06 41.41
C PHE A 8 -36.74 -35.92 39.89
N MET A 9 -36.89 -34.69 39.38
CA MET A 9 -36.75 -34.39 37.95
C MET A 9 -35.27 -34.12 37.62
N LEU A 10 -34.62 -35.13 37.03
CA LEU A 10 -33.25 -35.08 36.53
C LEU A 10 -33.19 -34.19 35.27
N PHE A 11 -32.69 -32.96 35.40
CA PHE A 11 -32.47 -32.05 34.27
C PHE A 11 -31.18 -32.44 33.54
N LEU A 12 -31.29 -33.22 32.47
CA LEU A 12 -30.18 -33.51 31.56
C LEU A 12 -29.95 -32.28 30.67
N VAL A 13 -29.01 -31.42 31.05
CA VAL A 13 -28.58 -30.27 30.24
C VAL A 13 -27.79 -30.80 29.05
N LEU A 14 -28.43 -30.81 27.88
CA LEU A 14 -27.82 -31.18 26.60
C LEU A 14 -26.88 -30.06 26.14
N LEU A 15 -25.57 -30.21 26.39
CA LEU A 15 -24.53 -29.35 25.81
C LEU A 15 -24.42 -29.65 24.31
N LEU A 16 -25.15 -28.89 23.49
CA LEU A 16 -24.94 -28.86 22.04
C LEU A 16 -23.58 -28.21 21.75
N PRO A 17 -22.63 -28.91 21.11
CA PRO A 17 -21.40 -28.29 20.65
C PRO A 17 -21.77 -27.28 19.55
N ALA A 18 -21.52 -26.01 19.80
CA ALA A 18 -21.54 -24.99 18.75
C ALA A 18 -20.49 -25.40 17.70
N ALA A 19 -20.94 -25.84 16.53
CA ALA A 19 -20.08 -26.03 15.39
C ALA A 19 -19.50 -24.66 15.03
N VAL A 20 -18.24 -24.44 15.41
CA VAL A 20 -17.46 -23.30 14.93
C VAL A 20 -17.20 -23.58 13.45
N PHE A 21 -17.96 -22.93 12.58
CA PHE A 21 -17.63 -22.89 11.16
C PHE A 21 -16.35 -22.07 11.03
N ALA A 22 -15.21 -22.75 10.91
CA ALA A 22 -14.01 -22.15 10.34
C ALA A 22 -14.35 -21.78 8.89
N VAL A 23 -14.55 -20.49 8.65
CA VAL A 23 -14.61 -19.96 7.28
C VAL A 23 -13.18 -20.02 6.76
N ASP A 24 -12.89 -20.95 5.86
CA ASP A 24 -11.60 -21.01 5.16
C ASP A 24 -11.31 -19.64 4.57
N ALA A 25 -10.23 -19.00 5.04
CA ALA A 25 -9.73 -17.80 4.40
C ALA A 25 -9.40 -18.15 2.94
N PRO A 26 -9.77 -17.31 1.95
CA PRO A 26 -9.44 -17.59 0.57
C PRO A 26 -7.93 -17.81 0.44
N ALA A 27 -7.53 -18.92 -0.14
CA ALA A 27 -6.12 -19.23 -0.38
C ALA A 27 -5.54 -18.19 -1.36
N ILE A 28 -4.90 -17.16 -0.81
CA ILE A 28 -4.22 -16.12 -1.59
C ILE A 28 -3.03 -16.76 -2.28
N THR A 29 -2.90 -16.53 -3.59
CA THR A 29 -1.81 -17.08 -4.40
C THR A 29 -0.79 -16.00 -4.76
N GLY A 30 0.44 -16.44 -5.04
CA GLY A 30 1.58 -15.57 -5.33
C GLY A 30 2.69 -15.72 -4.27
N VAL A 31 3.78 -15.00 -4.48
CA VAL A 31 4.94 -14.95 -3.58
C VAL A 31 4.83 -13.68 -2.73
N PHE A 32 4.58 -13.88 -1.44
CA PHE A 32 4.50 -12.81 -0.45
C PHE A 32 4.91 -13.34 0.93
N LYS A 33 5.25 -12.40 1.82
CA LYS A 33 5.33 -12.66 3.27
C LYS A 33 4.23 -11.86 3.97
N GLU A 34 3.75 -12.34 5.11
CA GLU A 34 2.80 -11.57 5.92
C GLU A 34 3.54 -10.56 6.79
N VAL A 35 3.00 -9.34 6.89
CA VAL A 35 3.50 -8.31 7.82
C VAL A 35 3.00 -8.66 9.22
N PRO A 36 3.89 -8.96 10.20
CA PRO A 36 3.48 -9.35 11.54
C PRO A 36 2.63 -8.28 12.23
N GLY A 37 1.53 -8.69 12.86
CA GLY A 37 0.65 -7.79 13.61
C GLY A 37 -0.23 -6.87 12.74
N VAL A 38 -0.19 -7.00 11.42
CA VAL A 38 -1.08 -6.26 10.51
C VAL A 38 -2.13 -7.21 9.93
N MET A 39 -3.39 -6.82 10.07
CA MET A 39 -4.51 -7.61 9.56
C MET A 39 -4.66 -7.46 8.06
N PHE A 40 -5.04 -8.56 7.40
CA PHE A 40 -5.53 -8.54 6.02
C PHE A 40 -6.79 -7.66 5.92
N LYS A 41 -6.86 -6.83 4.87
CA LYS A 41 -7.95 -5.87 4.63
C LYS A 41 -8.44 -5.97 3.19
N TYR A 42 -9.69 -6.38 3.04
CA TYR A 42 -10.40 -6.33 1.77
C TYR A 42 -11.88 -6.01 2.02
N ASP A 43 -12.38 -4.93 1.41
CA ASP A 43 -13.75 -4.46 1.58
C ASP A 43 -14.76 -5.16 0.63
N GLY A 44 -14.32 -6.20 -0.09
CA GLY A 44 -15.10 -6.89 -1.11
C GLY A 44 -15.24 -6.14 -2.44
N LYS A 45 -14.69 -4.92 -2.56
CA LYS A 45 -14.82 -4.06 -3.75
C LYS A 45 -13.48 -3.68 -4.33
N THR A 46 -12.55 -3.24 -3.49
CA THR A 46 -11.25 -2.69 -3.88
C THR A 46 -10.13 -3.28 -3.03
N VAL A 47 -9.02 -3.61 -3.69
CA VAL A 47 -7.79 -4.01 -3.03
C VAL A 47 -6.90 -2.78 -2.87
N GLU A 48 -6.50 -2.46 -1.64
CA GLU A 48 -5.48 -1.44 -1.41
C GLU A 48 -4.09 -2.00 -1.76
N VAL A 49 -3.31 -1.22 -2.50
CA VAL A 49 -1.92 -1.51 -2.81
C VAL A 49 -1.09 -0.31 -2.39
N MET A 50 -0.32 -0.46 -1.32
CA MET A 50 0.66 0.54 -0.89
C MET A 50 1.99 0.24 -1.58
N GLU A 51 2.49 1.19 -2.36
CA GLU A 51 3.79 1.13 -3.00
C GLU A 51 4.76 2.04 -2.24
N PHE A 52 5.67 1.43 -1.48
CA PHE A 52 6.82 2.13 -0.92
C PHE A 52 7.85 2.32 -2.02
N LEU A 53 8.06 3.55 -2.43
CA LEU A 53 9.02 3.92 -3.46
C LEU A 53 9.90 5.09 -3.02
N SER A 54 11.06 5.21 -3.64
CA SER A 54 11.91 6.39 -3.53
C SER A 54 12.03 7.05 -4.89
N PHE A 55 11.91 8.37 -4.95
CA PHE A 55 12.15 9.15 -6.16
C PHE A 55 13.62 9.13 -6.60
N TYR A 56 14.51 8.65 -5.75
CA TYR A 56 15.92 8.43 -6.04
C TYR A 56 16.24 7.00 -6.49
N CYS A 57 15.26 6.09 -6.55
CA CYS A 57 15.46 4.69 -6.90
C CYS A 57 15.16 4.43 -8.39
N ASP A 58 16.15 3.89 -9.10
CA ASP A 58 16.08 3.55 -10.51
C ASP A 58 15.13 2.37 -10.78
N HIS A 59 15.11 1.36 -9.90
CA HIS A 59 14.14 0.26 -9.98
C HIS A 59 12.69 0.76 -9.83
N CYS A 60 12.44 1.77 -8.99
CA CYS A 60 11.10 2.40 -8.90
C CYS A 60 10.73 3.09 -10.21
N TYR A 61 11.68 3.82 -10.81
CA TYR A 61 11.45 4.47 -12.11
C TYR A 61 11.17 3.45 -13.21
N ALA A 62 11.94 2.36 -13.28
CA ALA A 62 11.72 1.27 -14.24
C ALA A 62 10.36 0.58 -14.04
N PHE A 63 9.89 0.48 -12.78
CA PHE A 63 8.62 -0.17 -12.45
C PHE A 63 7.37 0.62 -12.87
N GLU A 64 7.47 1.91 -13.21
CA GLU A 64 6.32 2.75 -13.60
C GLU A 64 5.48 2.15 -14.75
N LYS A 65 6.15 1.51 -15.71
CA LYS A 65 5.48 0.81 -16.82
C LYS A 65 4.69 -0.41 -16.31
N ALA A 66 5.29 -1.20 -15.42
CA ALA A 66 4.64 -2.34 -14.79
C ALA A 66 3.45 -1.91 -13.93
N ALA A 67 3.59 -0.87 -13.11
CA ALA A 67 2.50 -0.30 -12.31
C ALA A 67 1.30 0.10 -13.17
N SER A 68 1.55 0.70 -14.34
CA SER A 68 0.50 1.08 -15.30
C SER A 68 -0.25 -0.16 -15.85
N VAL A 69 0.47 -1.24 -16.16
CA VAL A 69 -0.13 -2.51 -16.61
C VAL A 69 -0.99 -3.14 -15.51
N ILE A 70 -0.51 -3.15 -14.26
CA ILE A 70 -1.28 -3.66 -13.11
C ILE A 70 -2.57 -2.86 -12.96
N LYS A 71 -2.48 -1.52 -12.94
CA LYS A 71 -3.65 -0.63 -12.85
C LYS A 71 -4.66 -0.88 -13.97
N GLY A 72 -4.18 -1.11 -15.19
CA GLY A 72 -5.02 -1.44 -16.35
C GLY A 72 -5.74 -2.79 -16.26
N ASN A 73 -5.18 -3.79 -15.56
CA ASN A 73 -5.82 -5.09 -15.35
C ASN A 73 -7.00 -5.03 -14.37
N PHE A 74 -7.03 -4.03 -13.48
CA PHE A 74 -7.99 -3.94 -12.39
C PHE A 74 -8.69 -2.57 -12.33
N PRO A 75 -9.35 -2.13 -13.42
CA PRO A 75 -9.98 -0.82 -13.47
C PRO A 75 -11.03 -0.70 -12.36
N LYS A 76 -10.90 0.33 -11.51
CA LYS A 76 -11.78 0.62 -10.36
C LYS A 76 -11.79 -0.48 -9.28
N LYS A 77 -10.89 -1.46 -9.34
CA LYS A 77 -10.78 -2.58 -8.38
C LYS A 77 -9.57 -2.49 -7.47
N ILE A 78 -8.73 -1.49 -7.66
CA ILE A 78 -7.57 -1.22 -6.81
C ILE A 78 -7.55 0.23 -6.33
N LYS A 79 -7.06 0.43 -5.12
CA LYS A 79 -6.69 1.74 -4.56
C LYS A 79 -5.17 1.76 -4.42
N TRP A 80 -4.50 2.35 -5.39
CA TRP A 80 -3.04 2.44 -5.41
C TRP A 80 -2.59 3.66 -4.62
N ARG A 81 -1.77 3.46 -3.58
CA ARG A 81 -1.26 4.52 -2.71
C ARG A 81 0.26 4.52 -2.80
N ILE A 82 0.84 5.67 -3.12
CA ILE A 82 2.29 5.83 -3.10
C ILE A 82 2.70 6.25 -1.70
N MET A 83 3.68 5.54 -1.16
CA MET A 83 4.27 5.77 0.14
C MET A 83 5.72 6.23 -0.09
N PRO A 84 5.95 7.53 -0.34
CA PRO A 84 7.28 8.01 -0.69
C PRO A 84 8.23 7.91 0.51
N VAL A 85 9.29 7.13 0.36
CA VAL A 85 10.38 6.96 1.32
C VAL A 85 11.67 7.57 0.76
N TYR A 86 12.62 7.79 1.66
CA TYR A 86 13.97 8.23 1.35
C TYR A 86 14.94 7.56 2.33
N TRP A 87 16.20 7.41 1.91
CA TRP A 87 17.23 6.71 2.67
C TRP A 87 18.52 7.52 2.71
N GLY A 88 19.35 7.28 3.73
CA GLY A 88 20.66 7.93 3.87
C GLY A 88 20.56 9.45 3.86
N SER A 89 21.36 10.09 2.99
CA SER A 89 21.38 11.54 2.79
C SER A 89 20.28 12.07 1.85
N GLY A 90 19.35 11.22 1.42
CA GLY A 90 18.22 11.61 0.59
C GLY A 90 17.30 12.62 1.30
N SER A 91 16.72 13.54 0.54
CA SER A 91 15.78 14.54 1.05
C SER A 91 14.35 13.99 1.10
N SER A 92 13.55 14.39 2.09
CA SER A 92 12.09 14.12 2.12
C SER A 92 11.31 14.96 1.11
N LYS A 93 11.91 16.06 0.62
CA LYS A 93 11.25 17.08 -0.21
C LYS A 93 10.58 16.57 -1.49
N PRO A 94 11.13 15.63 -2.29
CA PRO A 94 10.39 15.08 -3.42
C PRO A 94 9.13 14.31 -2.99
N GLY A 95 9.17 13.62 -1.85
CA GLY A 95 8.00 12.97 -1.26
C GLY A 95 6.94 13.97 -0.78
N GLU A 96 7.37 15.06 -0.16
CA GLU A 96 6.50 16.18 0.23
C GLU A 96 5.83 16.83 -0.99
N ALA A 97 6.61 17.09 -2.05
CA ALA A 97 6.10 17.62 -3.31
C ALA A 97 5.07 16.69 -3.96
N TYR A 98 5.30 15.38 -3.93
CA TYR A 98 4.34 14.38 -4.40
C TYR A 98 3.04 14.44 -3.60
N MET A 99 3.10 14.41 -2.26
CA MET A 99 1.91 14.42 -1.41
C MET A 99 1.07 15.70 -1.59
N LEU A 100 1.72 16.87 -1.70
CA LEU A 100 1.02 18.13 -2.01
C LEU A 100 0.37 18.10 -3.39
N ALA A 101 1.04 17.54 -4.40
CA ALA A 101 0.47 17.40 -5.73
C ALA A 101 -0.67 16.38 -5.78
N GLU A 102 -0.62 15.32 -4.97
CA GLU A 102 -1.69 14.32 -4.86
C GLU A 102 -2.99 14.96 -4.35
N GLU A 103 -2.92 15.81 -3.33
CA GLU A 103 -4.08 16.57 -2.83
C GLU A 103 -4.69 17.49 -3.88
N ALA A 104 -3.87 18.00 -4.80
CA ALA A 104 -4.31 18.81 -5.93
C ALA A 104 -4.76 17.98 -7.15
N GLY A 105 -4.87 16.66 -7.03
CA GLY A 105 -5.25 15.75 -8.12
C GLY A 105 -4.18 15.60 -9.22
N LYS A 106 -2.94 16.00 -8.92
CA LYS A 106 -1.78 16.03 -9.84
C LYS A 106 -0.67 15.06 -9.46
N GLY A 107 -0.96 14.09 -8.58
CA GLY A 107 0.02 13.16 -8.04
C GLY A 107 0.76 12.34 -9.11
N GLU A 108 0.04 11.75 -10.08
CA GLU A 108 0.67 10.97 -11.16
C GLU A 108 1.57 11.83 -12.06
N GLN A 109 1.15 13.06 -12.37
CA GLN A 109 1.96 14.00 -13.15
C GLN A 109 3.21 14.44 -12.39
N MET A 110 3.08 14.71 -11.09
CA MET A 110 4.21 15.03 -10.21
C MET A 110 5.18 13.87 -10.10
N LYS A 111 4.68 12.64 -9.87
CA LYS A 111 5.51 11.44 -9.80
C LYS A 111 6.35 11.26 -11.07
N LYS A 112 5.72 11.35 -12.24
CA LYS A 112 6.42 11.28 -13.54
C LYS A 112 7.45 12.41 -13.69
N ALA A 113 7.10 13.63 -13.31
CA ALA A 113 8.00 14.78 -13.42
C ALA A 113 9.22 14.67 -12.49
N LEU A 114 9.04 14.16 -11.26
CA LEU A 114 10.13 13.92 -10.31
C LEU A 114 11.09 12.85 -10.82
N PHE A 115 10.57 11.72 -11.30
CA PHE A 115 11.41 10.68 -11.89
C PHE A 115 12.17 11.18 -13.13
N ASN A 116 11.50 11.90 -14.03
CA ASN A 116 12.17 12.47 -15.20
C ASN A 116 13.25 13.48 -14.80
N ALA A 117 12.95 14.37 -13.85
CA ALA A 117 13.91 15.35 -13.36
C ALA A 117 15.17 14.67 -12.81
N ASN A 118 15.02 13.62 -12.00
CA ASN A 118 16.14 12.90 -11.40
C ASN A 118 16.91 12.02 -12.41
N PHE A 119 16.21 11.15 -13.15
CA PHE A 119 16.84 10.10 -13.95
C PHE A 119 17.19 10.53 -15.37
N ILE A 120 16.44 11.45 -15.97
CA ILE A 120 16.63 11.88 -17.36
C ILE A 120 17.34 13.23 -17.39
N GLU A 121 16.83 14.22 -16.68
CA GLU A 121 17.35 15.60 -16.70
C GLU A 121 18.52 15.81 -15.74
N LYS A 122 18.80 14.84 -14.86
CA LYS A 122 19.87 14.88 -13.84
C LYS A 122 19.80 16.11 -12.92
N LYS A 123 18.58 16.57 -12.63
CA LYS A 123 18.32 17.65 -11.67
C LYS A 123 18.28 17.11 -10.25
N ASP A 124 18.79 17.90 -9.31
CA ASP A 124 18.67 17.61 -7.88
C ASP A 124 17.24 17.86 -7.38
N ILE A 125 16.48 16.78 -7.26
CA ILE A 125 15.10 16.81 -6.73
C ILE A 125 15.03 16.99 -5.20
N GLY A 126 16.18 17.08 -4.50
CA GLY A 126 16.25 17.55 -3.12
C GLY A 126 16.20 19.09 -3.01
N ASN A 127 16.48 19.80 -4.10
CA ASN A 127 16.50 21.26 -4.15
C ASN A 127 15.08 21.83 -4.30
N LEU A 128 14.70 22.71 -3.37
CA LEU A 128 13.39 23.38 -3.38
C LEU A 128 13.10 24.12 -4.69
N ALA A 129 14.08 24.79 -5.29
CA ALA A 129 13.85 25.54 -6.54
C ALA A 129 13.50 24.61 -7.71
N VAL A 130 14.09 23.41 -7.77
CA VAL A 130 13.76 22.40 -8.77
C VAL A 130 12.32 21.92 -8.59
N LEU A 131 11.93 21.60 -7.35
CA LEU A 131 10.59 21.12 -7.02
C LEU A 131 9.51 22.19 -7.26
N GLU A 132 9.80 23.45 -6.93
CA GLU A 132 8.92 24.58 -7.21
C GLU A 132 8.73 24.79 -8.71
N SER A 133 9.80 24.69 -9.51
CA SER A 133 9.72 24.76 -10.96
C SER A 133 8.84 23.65 -11.55
N ILE A 134 8.98 22.41 -11.06
CA ILE A 134 8.11 21.30 -11.44
C ILE A 134 6.65 21.62 -11.08
N GLY A 135 6.39 22.07 -9.85
CA GLY A 135 5.04 22.44 -9.40
C GLY A 135 4.41 23.55 -10.24
N MET A 136 5.20 24.57 -10.62
CA MET A 136 4.75 25.64 -11.52
C MET A 136 4.40 25.11 -12.91
N ASN A 137 5.23 24.25 -13.50
CA ASN A 137 4.96 23.63 -14.81
C ASN A 137 3.70 22.74 -14.79
N LEU A 138 3.36 22.18 -13.63
CA LEU A 138 2.13 21.43 -13.42
C LEU A 138 0.92 22.32 -13.09
N GLY A 139 1.10 23.64 -12.97
CA GLY A 139 0.03 24.58 -12.65
C GLY A 139 -0.41 24.57 -11.18
N LEU A 140 0.44 24.13 -10.26
CA LEU A 140 0.16 24.13 -8.80
C LEU A 140 0.37 25.52 -8.17
N GLY A 141 1.16 26.38 -8.83
CA GLY A 141 1.29 27.79 -8.49
C GLY A 141 1.96 28.09 -7.15
N PHE A 142 1.78 29.32 -6.68
CA PHE A 142 2.48 29.85 -5.50
C PHE A 142 2.07 29.18 -4.19
N ASP A 143 0.83 28.70 -4.06
CA ASP A 143 0.35 28.01 -2.86
C ASP A 143 1.17 26.73 -2.61
N PHE A 144 1.38 25.91 -3.64
CA PHE A 144 2.24 24.74 -3.56
C PHE A 144 3.66 25.10 -3.11
N SER A 145 4.28 26.12 -3.71
CA SER A 145 5.62 26.55 -3.32
C SER A 145 5.68 27.00 -1.86
N ARG A 146 4.68 27.75 -1.39
CA ARG A 146 4.56 28.18 0.01
C ARG A 146 4.50 26.96 0.95
N ARG A 147 3.61 26.00 0.67
CA ARG A 147 3.39 24.80 1.50
C ARG A 147 4.58 23.85 1.51
N LEU A 148 5.28 23.73 0.37
CA LEU A 148 6.50 22.94 0.26
C LEU A 148 7.66 23.56 1.07
N ARG A 149 7.83 24.89 0.99
CA ARG A 149 8.84 25.62 1.78
C ARG A 149 8.59 25.53 3.28
N SER A 150 7.33 25.61 3.71
CA SER A 150 6.98 25.48 5.13
C SER A 150 7.12 24.07 5.68
N GLY A 151 7.33 23.07 4.82
CA GLY A 151 7.44 21.67 5.24
C GLY A 151 6.11 21.11 5.74
N GLU A 152 4.99 21.52 5.15
CA GLU A 152 3.65 21.09 5.60
C GLU A 152 3.52 19.55 5.64
N LYS A 153 4.17 18.86 4.71
CA LYS A 153 4.17 17.41 4.60
C LYS A 153 5.32 16.71 5.32
N THR A 154 6.20 17.43 6.02
CA THR A 154 7.35 16.82 6.69
C THR A 154 6.94 15.80 7.75
N ALA A 155 5.94 16.10 8.59
CA ALA A 155 5.43 15.15 9.59
C ALA A 155 4.81 13.90 8.94
N GLU A 156 4.14 14.07 7.79
CA GLU A 156 3.58 12.95 7.03
C GLU A 156 4.67 12.07 6.43
N ALA A 157 5.71 12.68 5.83
CA ALA A 157 6.88 11.94 5.32
C ALA A 157 7.56 11.13 6.43
N GLN A 158 7.68 11.67 7.65
CA GLN A 158 8.20 10.92 8.80
C GLN A 158 7.32 9.74 9.20
N ARG A 159 5.99 9.90 9.14
CA ARG A 159 5.06 8.78 9.41
C ARG A 159 5.18 7.68 8.36
N VAL A 160 5.36 8.05 7.08
CA VAL A 160 5.60 7.06 6.01
C VAL A 160 6.88 6.27 6.27
N LEU A 161 7.97 6.93 6.69
CA LEU A 161 9.21 6.24 7.08
C LEU A 161 9.06 5.33 8.30
N GLN A 162 8.30 5.76 9.31
CA GLN A 162 8.00 4.94 10.48
C GLN A 162 7.18 3.70 10.10
N MET A 163 6.20 3.87 9.22
CA MET A 163 5.41 2.77 8.67
C MET A 163 6.29 1.80 7.87
N ALA A 164 7.17 2.31 7.01
CA ALA A 164 8.12 1.50 6.25
C ALA A 164 8.96 0.61 7.19
N ARG A 165 9.52 1.18 8.27
CA ARG A 165 10.24 0.41 9.29
C ARG A 165 9.38 -0.62 9.99
N ALA A 166 8.18 -0.24 10.42
CA ALA A 166 7.25 -1.15 11.10
C ALA A 166 6.84 -2.34 10.21
N TYR A 167 6.79 -2.14 8.90
CA TYR A 167 6.40 -3.17 7.93
C TYR A 167 7.60 -3.98 7.42
N GLY A 168 8.82 -3.70 7.91
CA GLY A 168 10.04 -4.38 7.48
C GLY A 168 10.44 -4.05 6.05
N VAL A 169 10.15 -2.82 5.59
CA VAL A 169 10.58 -2.32 4.28
C VAL A 169 12.04 -1.90 4.35
N GLU A 170 12.90 -2.68 3.70
CA GLU A 170 14.36 -2.46 3.65
C GLU A 170 14.83 -1.90 2.31
N GLY A 171 13.97 -1.90 1.30
CA GLY A 171 14.29 -1.47 -0.06
C GLY A 171 13.06 -1.04 -0.85
N THR A 172 13.29 -0.51 -2.05
CA THR A 172 12.24 -0.01 -2.94
C THR A 172 12.44 -0.51 -4.37
N PRO A 173 11.36 -0.76 -5.14
CA PRO A 173 9.97 -0.68 -4.71
C PRO A 173 9.60 -1.85 -3.77
N THR A 174 8.74 -1.59 -2.79
CA THR A 174 8.14 -2.63 -1.95
C THR A 174 6.63 -2.43 -1.92
N PHE A 175 5.88 -3.52 -1.99
CA PHE A 175 4.42 -3.49 -2.08
C PHE A 175 3.81 -4.16 -0.86
N ILE A 176 2.80 -3.50 -0.29
CA ILE A 176 1.94 -4.07 0.72
C ILE A 176 0.52 -4.10 0.15
N ILE A 177 0.02 -5.31 -0.12
CA ILE A 177 -1.27 -5.54 -0.75
C ILE A 177 -2.25 -5.99 0.32
N ALA A 178 -3.48 -5.44 0.28
CA ALA A 178 -4.54 -5.76 1.25
C ALA A 178 -4.08 -5.62 2.71
N GLY A 179 -3.24 -4.62 3.00
CA GLY A 179 -2.79 -4.29 4.35
C GLY A 179 -1.63 -5.15 4.87
N ASN A 180 -1.55 -6.45 4.56
CA ASN A 180 -0.59 -7.35 5.20
C ASN A 180 0.28 -8.20 4.25
N LEU A 181 0.03 -8.19 2.94
CA LEU A 181 0.78 -9.04 2.00
C LEU A 181 1.97 -8.27 1.43
N PHE A 182 3.16 -8.54 1.96
CA PHE A 182 4.40 -7.93 1.52
C PHE A 182 4.98 -8.67 0.32
N THR A 183 5.32 -7.95 -0.74
CA THR A 183 6.10 -8.47 -1.87
C THR A 183 7.08 -7.41 -2.40
N SER A 184 8.22 -7.87 -2.92
CA SER A 184 9.33 -7.02 -3.38
C SER A 184 10.03 -7.70 -4.57
N PRO A 185 10.97 -7.02 -5.27
CA PRO A 185 11.71 -7.60 -6.38
C PRO A 185 12.64 -8.77 -6.01
N GLU A 186 13.14 -8.83 -4.78
CA GLU A 186 14.18 -9.77 -4.34
C GLU A 186 13.90 -11.24 -4.68
N PRO A 187 12.70 -11.81 -4.41
CA PRO A 187 12.40 -13.22 -4.73
C PRO A 187 12.39 -13.55 -6.23
N PHE A 188 12.43 -12.52 -7.08
CA PHE A 188 12.39 -12.63 -8.55
C PHE A 188 13.72 -12.27 -9.21
N GLY A 189 14.80 -12.12 -8.43
CA GLY A 189 16.10 -11.67 -8.94
C GLY A 189 16.02 -10.30 -9.61
N ASP A 190 15.28 -9.38 -9.01
CA ASP A 190 15.03 -8.01 -9.49
C ASP A 190 14.31 -7.91 -10.85
N ASN A 191 13.71 -9.02 -11.32
CA ASN A 191 12.94 -9.03 -12.55
C ASN A 191 11.59 -8.28 -12.37
N THR A 192 11.48 -7.12 -13.01
CA THR A 192 10.29 -6.25 -12.97
C THR A 192 9.02 -6.92 -13.52
N ASP A 193 9.14 -7.72 -14.59
CA ASP A 193 7.98 -8.39 -15.19
C ASP A 193 7.47 -9.52 -14.29
N ALA A 194 8.37 -10.29 -13.67
CA ALA A 194 8.02 -11.33 -12.72
C ALA A 194 7.33 -10.75 -11.47
N LEU A 195 7.87 -9.65 -10.93
CA LEU A 195 7.22 -8.93 -9.82
C LEU A 195 5.83 -8.40 -10.21
N ARG A 196 5.70 -7.81 -11.40
CA ARG A 196 4.42 -7.35 -11.93
C ARG A 196 3.40 -8.48 -11.98
N ASP A 197 3.77 -9.61 -12.57
CA ASP A 197 2.89 -10.76 -12.75
C ASP A 197 2.52 -11.39 -11.40
N ASN A 198 3.43 -11.37 -10.43
CA ASN A 198 3.15 -11.75 -9.06
C ASN A 198 2.11 -10.85 -8.40
N ILE A 199 2.26 -9.52 -8.49
CA ILE A 199 1.28 -8.57 -7.93
C ILE A 199 -0.09 -8.76 -8.59
N ILE A 200 -0.14 -9.00 -9.90
CA ILE A 200 -1.39 -9.34 -10.62
C ILE A 200 -2.00 -10.63 -10.07
N THR A 201 -1.17 -11.64 -9.80
CA THR A 201 -1.62 -12.94 -9.25
C THR A 201 -2.23 -12.77 -7.86
N ILE A 202 -1.56 -12.04 -6.98
CA ILE A 202 -2.06 -11.72 -5.63
C ILE A 202 -3.41 -11.00 -5.73
N ILE A 203 -3.50 -9.92 -6.51
CA ILE A 203 -4.73 -9.13 -6.62
C ILE A 203 -5.87 -9.96 -7.24
N LYS A 204 -5.59 -10.79 -8.26
CA LYS A 204 -6.59 -11.70 -8.86
C LYS A 204 -7.12 -12.69 -7.84
N SER A 205 -6.27 -13.27 -7.00
CA SER A 205 -6.72 -14.24 -5.98
C SER A 205 -7.57 -13.58 -4.89
N ILE A 206 -7.27 -12.35 -4.49
CA ILE A 206 -8.10 -11.58 -3.55
C ILE A 206 -9.48 -11.29 -4.13
N ILE A 207 -9.55 -10.83 -5.39
CA ILE A 207 -10.83 -10.45 -6.03
C ILE A 207 -11.64 -11.70 -6.43
N GLY A 208 -10.96 -12.77 -6.86
CA GLY A 208 -11.58 -14.02 -7.31
C GLY A 208 -11.93 -14.99 -6.17
N GLY A 209 -11.30 -14.85 -5.01
CA GLY A 209 -11.62 -15.60 -3.80
C GLY A 209 -13.01 -15.21 -3.32
N LYS A 210 -13.91 -16.20 -3.17
CA LYS A 210 -15.26 -15.98 -2.65
C LYS A 210 -15.19 -15.44 -1.21
N GLY A 211 -15.29 -14.12 -1.06
CA GLY A 211 -15.77 -13.44 0.13
C GLY A 211 -15.01 -13.72 1.43
N ALA A 212 -13.79 -13.19 1.57
CA ALA A 212 -13.34 -12.75 2.89
C ALA A 212 -14.25 -11.60 3.33
N LYS A 213 -15.35 -11.91 4.03
CA LYS A 213 -16.06 -10.90 4.80
C LYS A 213 -15.08 -10.42 5.86
N ALA A 214 -14.72 -9.13 5.81
CA ALA A 214 -14.02 -8.46 6.89
C ALA A 214 -14.73 -8.78 8.21
N GLN A 215 -13.99 -9.35 9.17
CA GLN A 215 -14.40 -9.38 10.57
C GLN A 215 -14.35 -7.96 11.15
#